data_AF-A0A830QBZ4-F1
#
_entry.id   AF-A0A830QBZ4-F1
#
_cell.length_a   1.000
_cell.length_b   1.000
_cell.length_c   1.000
_cell.angle_alpha   90.00
_cell.angle_beta   90.00
_cell.angle_gamma   90.00
#
_symmetry.space_group_name_H-M   'P 1'
#
loop_
_entity.id
_entity.type
_entity.pdbx_description
1 polymer ?
#
loop_
_entity_poly.entity_id
_entity_poly.type
_entity_poly.pdbx_seq_one_letter_code
_entity_poly.pdbx_strand_id
1 'polypeptide(L)'
;MGIVGVTEGAIPFVAADPVRMIFSNVVGSAVAGGLVAATGCKFYGGIGSPLGTFIGYIEQPLPFITWILCVCAGILTAALLIGFTRKQTVEGLAVEPEK
;
A
#
# COMPACT_ATOMS: atom_id res chain seq x y z
N MET A 1 -1.84 -7.91 10.22
CA MET A 1 -3.27 -7.52 10.34
C MET A 1 -3.75 -6.56 9.24
N GLY A 2 -2.89 -6.07 8.33
CA GLY A 2 -3.34 -5.18 7.25
C GLY A 2 -4.42 -5.74 6.31
N ILE A 3 -4.45 -7.07 6.11
CA ILE A 3 -5.44 -7.74 5.25
C ILE A 3 -6.87 -7.62 5.80
N VAL A 4 -7.05 -7.47 7.13
CA VAL A 4 -8.36 -7.23 7.77
C VAL A 4 -8.69 -5.74 7.92
N GLY A 5 -7.83 -4.83 7.43
CA GLY A 5 -8.00 -3.38 7.55
C GLY A 5 -7.33 -2.74 8.76
N VAL A 6 -6.50 -3.49 9.51
CA VAL A 6 -5.82 -3.04 10.73
C VAL A 6 -4.37 -2.62 10.39
N THR A 7 -4.06 -1.33 10.52
CA THR A 7 -2.83 -0.67 10.03
C THR A 7 -1.79 -0.38 11.13
N GLU A 8 -1.98 -0.87 12.35
CA GLU A 8 -1.15 -0.59 13.52
C GLU A 8 0.29 -1.12 13.34
N GLY A 9 0.45 -2.20 12.57
CA GLY A 9 1.78 -2.71 12.20
C GLY A 9 2.59 -1.77 11.31
N ALA A 10 1.96 -0.76 10.70
CA ALA A 10 2.64 0.23 9.86
C ALA A 10 3.20 1.43 10.66
N ILE A 11 2.77 1.63 11.91
CA ILE A 11 3.20 2.73 12.78
C ILE A 11 4.73 2.83 12.91
N PRO A 12 5.48 1.76 13.24
CA PRO A 12 6.94 1.85 13.38
C PRO A 12 7.63 2.26 12.07
N PHE A 13 7.06 1.88 10.92
CA PHE A 13 7.62 2.22 9.62
C PHE A 13 7.37 3.67 9.23
N VAL A 14 6.18 4.21 9.54
CA VAL A 14 5.88 5.64 9.36
C VAL A 14 6.68 6.50 10.34
N ALA A 15 6.89 6.05 11.58
CA ALA A 15 7.68 6.78 12.57
C ALA A 15 9.15 6.96 12.16
N ALA A 16 9.71 6.01 11.40
CA ALA A 16 11.09 6.07 10.91
C ALA A 16 11.29 7.07 9.74
N ASP A 17 10.33 7.18 8.82
CA ASP A 17 10.38 8.10 7.68
C ASP A 17 8.96 8.59 7.30
N PRO A 18 8.41 9.59 8.02
CA PRO A 18 7.00 9.92 7.93
C PRO A 18 6.61 10.52 6.60
N VAL A 19 7.44 11.43 6.07
CA VAL A 19 7.13 12.14 4.81
C VAL A 19 7.08 11.16 3.65
N ARG A 20 8.09 10.29 3.51
CA ARG A 20 8.11 9.30 2.43
C ARG A 20 6.95 8.33 2.54
N MET A 21 6.69 7.81 3.74
CA MET A 21 5.70 6.76 3.94
C MET A 21 4.28 7.28 3.76
N ILE A 22 3.97 8.46 4.30
CA ILE A 22 2.65 9.08 4.13
C ILE A 22 2.41 9.39 2.65
N PHE A 23 3.37 10.05 1.98
CA PHE A 23 3.21 10.40 0.57
C PHE A 23 3.01 9.17 -0.32
N SER A 24 3.85 8.15 -0.15
CA SER A 24 3.78 6.93 -0.96
C SER A 24 2.47 6.16 -0.75
N ASN A 25 1.99 6.08 0.51
CA ASN A 25 0.72 5.44 0.82
C ASN A 25 -0.48 6.23 0.26
N VAL A 26 -0.48 7.56 0.36
CA VAL A 26 -1.55 8.40 -0.21
C VAL A 26 -1.64 8.18 -1.73
N VAL A 27 -0.50 8.19 -2.43
CA VAL A 27 -0.49 7.96 -3.88
C VAL A 27 -0.93 6.54 -4.22
N GLY A 28 -0.46 5.52 -3.50
CA GLY A 28 -0.89 4.13 -3.70
C GLY A 28 -2.39 3.94 -3.47
N SER A 29 -2.94 4.54 -2.40
CA SER A 29 -4.38 4.51 -2.11
C SER A 29 -5.20 5.26 -3.17
N ALA A 30 -4.71 6.38 -3.68
CA ALA A 30 -5.37 7.11 -4.76
C ALA A 30 -5.43 6.29 -6.06
N VAL A 31 -4.35 5.57 -6.40
CA VAL A 31 -4.33 4.69 -7.58
C VAL A 31 -5.30 3.52 -7.40
N ALA A 32 -5.27 2.83 -6.25
CA ALA A 32 -6.22 1.74 -5.99
C ALA A 32 -7.67 2.23 -6.03
N GLY A 33 -7.99 3.34 -5.34
CA GLY A 33 -9.34 3.92 -5.31
C GLY A 33 -9.80 4.40 -6.69
N GLY A 34 -8.90 5.02 -7.47
CA GLY A 34 -9.19 5.44 -8.84
C GLY A 34 -9.47 4.26 -9.76
N LEU A 35 -8.72 3.17 -9.65
CA LEU A 35 -8.97 1.94 -10.41
C LEU A 35 -10.28 1.25 -10.00
N VAL A 36 -10.58 1.19 -8.70
CA VAL A 36 -11.86 0.68 -8.19
C VAL A 36 -13.04 1.49 -8.74
N ALA A 37 -12.93 2.83 -8.73
CA ALA A 37 -13.95 3.70 -9.29
C ALA A 37 -14.09 3.54 -10.81
N ALA A 38 -12.96 3.45 -11.54
CA ALA A 38 -12.95 3.29 -12.99
C ALA A 38 -13.51 1.93 -13.44
N THR A 39 -13.27 0.87 -12.66
CA THR A 39 -13.80 -0.48 -12.93
C THR A 39 -15.25 -0.66 -12.48
N GLY A 40 -15.86 0.34 -11.84
CA GLY A 40 -17.25 0.26 -11.35
C GLY A 40 -17.44 -0.67 -10.16
N CYS A 41 -16.36 -1.01 -9.45
CA CYS A 41 -16.44 -1.80 -8.23
C CYS A 41 -17.14 -0.98 -7.13
N LYS A 42 -18.17 -1.55 -6.49
CA LYS A 42 -18.88 -0.92 -5.38
C LYS A 42 -18.55 -1.61 -4.08
N PHE A 43 -18.14 -0.82 -3.11
CA PHE A 43 -17.65 -1.28 -1.82
C PHE A 43 -18.62 -0.87 -0.71
N TYR A 44 -19.31 -1.82 -0.09
CA TYR A 44 -20.34 -1.52 0.92
C TYR A 44 -19.86 -1.70 2.37
N GLY A 45 -18.68 -2.28 2.58
CA GLY A 45 -18.21 -2.64 3.93
C GLY A 45 -17.57 -1.51 4.73
N GLY A 46 -17.15 -0.39 4.11
CA GLY A 46 -16.47 0.72 4.79
C GLY A 46 -15.04 0.45 5.31
N ILE A 47 -14.57 -0.81 5.33
CA ILE A 47 -13.31 -1.24 5.98
C ILE A 47 -12.07 -1.25 5.05
N GLY A 48 -12.23 -1.03 3.75
CA GLY A 48 -11.15 -1.08 2.74
C GLY A 48 -10.41 -2.42 2.63
N SER A 49 -10.88 -3.49 3.29
CA SER A 49 -10.09 -4.73 3.42
C SER A 49 -10.05 -5.53 2.10
N PRO A 50 -8.89 -6.08 1.72
CA PRO A 50 -8.79 -7.05 0.61
C PRO A 50 -9.71 -8.26 0.81
N LEU A 51 -10.05 -8.61 2.05
CA LEU A 51 -10.96 -9.71 2.38
C LEU A 51 -12.42 -9.43 2.01
N GLY A 52 -12.80 -8.18 1.75
CA GLY A 52 -14.19 -7.86 1.44
C GLY A 52 -14.71 -8.57 0.19
N THR A 53 -13.81 -8.90 -0.74
CA THR A 53 -14.19 -9.69 -1.92
C THR A 53 -14.55 -11.14 -1.58
N PHE A 54 -13.99 -11.71 -0.51
CA PHE A 54 -14.27 -13.07 -0.06
C PHE A 54 -15.49 -13.14 0.87
N ILE A 55 -15.75 -12.07 1.60
CA ILE A 55 -16.91 -11.94 2.50
C ILE A 55 -18.18 -11.58 1.72
N GLY A 56 -18.05 -11.02 0.51
CA GLY A 56 -19.16 -10.80 -0.41
C GLY A 56 -19.83 -9.43 -0.32
N TYR A 57 -19.22 -8.45 0.37
CA TYR A 57 -19.74 -7.08 0.45
C TYR A 57 -19.14 -6.12 -0.58
N ILE A 58 -18.49 -6.66 -1.62
CA ILE A 58 -17.92 -5.90 -2.74
C ILE A 58 -18.57 -6.39 -4.03
N GLU A 59 -19.35 -5.52 -4.67
CA GLU A 59 -19.83 -5.76 -6.03
C GLU A 59 -18.72 -5.41 -7.01
N GLN A 60 -18.49 -6.28 -7.98
CA GLN A 60 -17.38 -6.16 -8.91
C GLN A 60 -17.73 -6.85 -10.24
N PRO A 61 -17.25 -6.32 -11.39
CA PRO A 61 -17.59 -6.88 -12.70
C PRO A 61 -17.09 -8.31 -12.89
N LEU A 62 -15.86 -8.58 -12.44
CA LEU A 62 -15.26 -9.91 -12.39
C LEU A 62 -15.00 -10.27 -10.92
N PRO A 63 -15.76 -11.24 -10.34
CA PRO A 63 -15.61 -11.64 -8.95
C PRO A 63 -14.16 -11.99 -8.60
N PHE A 64 -13.71 -11.56 -7.42
CA PHE A 64 -12.36 -11.67 -6.85
C PHE A 64 -11.27 -10.92 -7.61
N ILE A 65 -11.23 -11.03 -8.93
CA ILE A 65 -10.11 -10.60 -9.77
C ILE A 65 -10.02 -9.08 -9.81
N THR A 66 -11.13 -8.39 -10.10
CA THR A 66 -11.09 -6.93 -10.33
C THR A 66 -10.62 -6.19 -9.08
N TRP A 67 -11.15 -6.55 -7.91
CA TRP A 67 -10.79 -5.92 -6.65
C TRP A 67 -9.32 -6.18 -6.27
N ILE A 68 -8.89 -7.45 -6.34
CA ILE A 68 -7.51 -7.82 -5.99
C ILE A 68 -6.52 -7.11 -6.90
N LEU A 69 -6.77 -7.04 -8.21
CA LEU A 69 -5.88 -6.34 -9.14
C LEU A 69 -5.77 -4.84 -8.83
N CYS A 70 -6.90 -4.17 -8.54
CA CYS A 70 -6.89 -2.75 -8.18
C CYS A 70 -6.09 -2.49 -6.90
N VAL A 71 -6.29 -3.32 -5.87
CA VAL A 71 -5.55 -3.22 -4.60
C VAL A 71 -4.07 -3.51 -4.82
N CYS A 72 -3.72 -4.56 -5.56
CA CYS A 72 -2.34 -4.90 -5.90
C CYS A 72 -1.65 -3.76 -6.67
N ALA A 73 -2.34 -3.11 -7.62
CA ALA A 73 -1.79 -1.96 -8.34
C ALA A 73 -1.46 -0.79 -7.40
N GLY A 74 -2.32 -0.49 -6.42
CA GLY A 74 -2.02 0.52 -5.40
C GLY A 74 -0.85 0.15 -4.50
N ILE A 75 -0.79 -1.12 -4.05
CA ILE A 75 0.32 -1.65 -3.25
C ILE A 75 1.65 -1.54 -4.02
N LEU A 76 1.66 -1.96 -5.28
CA LEU A 76 2.84 -1.88 -6.15
C LEU A 76 3.27 -0.43 -6.34
N THR A 77 2.33 0.49 -6.55
CA THR A 77 2.63 1.92 -6.67
C THR A 77 3.29 2.47 -5.41
N ALA A 78 2.72 2.19 -4.22
CA ALA A 78 3.30 2.60 -2.95
C ALA A 78 4.69 1.97 -2.72
N ALA A 79 4.85 0.68 -3.01
CA ALA A 79 6.11 -0.03 -2.86
C ALA A 79 7.22 0.53 -3.76
N LEU A 80 6.88 0.83 -5.03
CA LEU A 80 7.81 1.45 -5.97
C LEU A 80 8.21 2.86 -5.53
N LEU A 81 7.26 3.67 -5.06
CA LEU A 81 7.55 5.01 -4.54
C LEU A 81 8.45 4.96 -3.31
N ILE A 82 8.18 4.06 -2.37
CA ILE A 82 9.04 3.86 -1.19
C ILE A 82 10.44 3.40 -1.62
N GLY A 83 10.51 2.45 -2.56
CA GLY A 83 11.75 1.88 -3.07
C GLY A 83 12.63 2.90 -3.80
N PHE A 84 12.05 3.67 -4.72
CA PHE A 84 12.79 4.69 -5.48
C PHE A 84 13.13 5.93 -4.66
N THR A 85 12.29 6.31 -3.70
CA THR A 85 12.56 7.47 -2.85
C THR A 85 13.57 7.13 -1.75
N ARG A 86 13.82 5.84 -1.48
CA ARG A 86 14.84 5.38 -0.51
C ARG A 86 16.21 5.92 -0.91
N LYS A 87 16.80 6.75 -0.06
CA LYS A 87 18.22 7.06 -0.18
C LYS A 87 18.98 5.76 0.04
N GLN A 88 19.82 5.37 -0.91
CA GLN A 88 20.77 4.29 -0.71
C GLN A 88 21.78 4.77 0.34
N THR A 89 21.56 4.43 1.61
CA THR A 89 22.66 4.46 2.56
C THR A 89 23.63 3.39 2.07
N VAL A 90 24.80 3.79 1.59
CA VAL A 90 25.93 2.88 1.39
C VAL A 90 26.30 2.36 2.78
N GLU A 91 25.63 1.31 3.20
CA GLU A 91 25.88 0.60 4.46
C GLU A 91 27.15 -0.24 4.22
N GLY A 92 28.33 0.40 4.33
CA GLY A 92 29.59 -0.31 4.09
C GLY A 92 30.89 0.48 3.93
N LEU A 93 30.95 1.79 4.21
CA LEU A 93 32.22 2.53 4.24
C LEU A 93 32.36 3.38 5.52
N ALA A 94 32.12 2.77 6.67
CA ALA A 94 32.79 3.22 7.90
C ALA A 94 34.22 2.67 7.86
N VAL A 95 35.11 3.40 7.17
CA VAL A 95 36.55 3.20 7.31
C VAL A 95 36.89 3.63 8.74
N GLU A 96 37.29 2.66 9.57
CA GLU A 96 37.94 2.89 10.86
C GLU A 96 39.18 3.78 10.60
N PRO A 97 39.27 5.00 11.16
CA PRO A 97 40.53 5.73 11.10
C PRO A 97 41.51 5.03 12.05
N GLU A 98 42.49 4.36 11.47
CA GLU A 98 43.71 3.91 12.12
C GLU A 98 44.44 5.12 12.73
N LYS A 99 44.39 5.28 14.06
CA LYS A 99 45.55 5.56 14.93
C LYS A 99 45.21 5.58 16.42
#